data_AF-A0A8T0WHD4-F1
#
_entry.id   AF-A0A8T0WHD4-F1
#
_cell.length_a   1.000
_cell.length_b   1.000
_cell.length_c   1.000
_cell.angle_alpha   90.00
_cell.angle_beta   90.00
_cell.angle_gamma   90.00
#
_symmetry.space_group_name_H-M   'P 1'
#
loop_
_entity.id
_entity.type
_entity.pdbx_description
1 polymer ?
#
loop_
_entity_poly.entity_id
_entity_poly.type
_entity_poly.pdbx_seq_one_letter_code
_entity_poly.pdbx_strand_id
1 'polypeptide(L)' 'MHLTLEFGGGLELLLENSTKVHKVEVSPKDGEGKVTMKGLLSWVKANLIKERPEMFVKGDSVRPGVLVLINDCD' A
#
# COMPACT_ATOMS: atom_id res chain seq x y z
N MET A 1 -3.96 -12.70 5.63
CA MET A 1 -5.04 -12.32 4.69
C MET A 1 -4.41 -12.15 3.32
N HIS A 2 -4.96 -12.80 2.29
CA HIS A 2 -4.45 -12.69 0.93
C HIS A 2 -5.07 -11.48 0.24
N LEU A 3 -4.24 -10.55 -0.21
CA LEU A 3 -4.66 -9.32 -0.88
C LEU A 3 -3.93 -9.18 -2.21
N THR A 4 -4.60 -8.60 -3.20
CA THR A 4 -3.98 -8.14 -4.44
C THR A 4 -3.92 -6.63 -4.40
N LEU A 5 -2.72 -6.08 -4.46
CA LEU A 5 -2.47 -4.63 -4.49
C LEU A 5 -2.05 -4.24 -5.90
N GLU A 6 -2.67 -3.20 -6.44
CA GLU A 6 -2.32 -2.64 -7.74
C GLU A 6 -1.83 -1.20 -7.57
N PHE A 7 -0.69 -0.89 -8.19
CA PHE A 7 -0.11 0.44 -8.25
C PHE A 7 -0.12 0.93 -9.69
N GLY A 8 -0.64 2.14 -9.88
CA GLY A 8 -0.70 2.81 -11.17
C GLY A 8 -0.42 4.32 -11.05
N GLY A 9 -0.48 5.02 -12.19
CA GLY A 9 -0.28 6.47 -12.22
C GLY A 9 1.15 6.92 -11.89
N GLY A 10 2.14 6.03 -12.06
CA GLY A 10 3.55 6.29 -11.74
C GLY A 10 3.96 5.88 -10.33
N LEU A 11 3.03 5.41 -9.49
CA LEU A 11 3.35 4.85 -8.19
C LEU A 11 4.11 3.52 -8.30
N GLU A 12 3.93 2.78 -9.39
CA GLU A 12 4.67 1.55 -9.65
C GLU A 12 6.19 1.77 -9.65
N LEU A 13 6.65 2.97 -10.04
CA LEU A 13 8.08 3.33 -10.08
C LEU A 13 8.72 3.38 -8.69
N LEU A 14 7.92 3.48 -7.63
CA LEU A 14 8.40 3.47 -6.24
C LEU A 14 8.67 2.07 -5.72
N LEU A 15 8.22 1.04 -6.45
CA LEU A 15 8.36 -0.37 -6.10
C LEU A 15 9.52 -1.02 -6.86
N GLU A 16 10.03 -2.11 -6.29
CA GLU A 16 11.07 -2.91 -6.91
C GLU A 16 10.61 -3.46 -8.27
N ASN A 17 11.45 -3.29 -9.30
CA ASN A 17 11.18 -3.68 -10.68
C ASN A 17 9.96 -3.02 -11.34
N SER A 18 9.42 -1.94 -10.77
CA SER A 18 8.25 -1.24 -11.31
C SER A 18 7.04 -2.14 -11.53
N THR A 19 6.87 -3.14 -10.67
CA THR A 19 5.78 -4.11 -10.77
C THR A 19 4.45 -3.46 -10.34
N LYS A 20 3.42 -3.59 -11.17
CA LYS A 20 2.10 -3.01 -10.89
C LYS A 20 1.27 -3.82 -9.91
N VAL A 21 1.23 -5.15 -10.09
CA VAL A 21 0.35 -6.05 -9.33
C VAL A 21 1.16 -6.87 -8.33
N HIS A 22 0.79 -6.80 -7.06
CA HIS A 22 1.44 -7.51 -5.96
C HIS A 22 0.44 -8.38 -5.23
N LYS A 23 0.67 -9.69 -5.22
CA LYS A 23 -0.10 -10.63 -4.40
C LYS A 23 0.62 -10.79 -3.07
N VAL A 24 0.02 -10.30 -2.01
CA VAL A 24 0.66 -10.23 -0.69
C VAL A 24 -0.18 -10.94 0.36
N GLU A 25 0.51 -11.50 1.35
CA GLU A 25 -0.12 -12.03 2.54
C GLU A 25 0.10 -11.06 3.70
N VAL A 26 -0.98 -10.39 4.13
CA VAL A 26 -0.94 -9.40 5.22
C VAL A 26 -1.58 -10.01 6.46
N SER A 27 -0.82 -10.07 7.54
CA SER A 27 -1.31 -10.49 8.84
C SER A 27 -1.79 -9.28 9.65
N PRO A 28 -2.87 -9.41 10.44
CA PRO A 28 -3.25 -8.39 11.41
C PRO A 28 -2.08 -8.11 12.37
N LYS A 29 -1.87 -6.86 12.78
CA LYS A 29 -0.96 -6.57 13.89
C LYS A 29 -1.57 -7.08 15.20
N ASP A 30 -0.67 -7.48 16.11
CA ASP A 30 -0.98 -8.16 17.38
C ASP A 30 -2.22 -7.59 18.10
N GLY A 31 -3.22 -8.45 18.30
CA GLY A 31 -4.35 -8.21 19.21
C GLY A 31 -5.68 -7.80 18.59
N GLU A 32 -5.72 -7.18 17.40
CA GLU A 32 -6.97 -6.61 16.86
C GLU A 32 -7.76 -7.50 15.89
N GLY A 33 -7.19 -8.63 15.45
CA GLY A 33 -7.86 -9.61 14.57
C GLY A 33 -8.29 -9.07 13.20
N LYS A 34 -8.06 -7.79 12.90
CA LYS A 34 -8.49 -7.07 11.70
C LYS A 34 -7.33 -6.29 11.11
N VAL A 35 -7.27 -6.23 9.79
CA VAL A 35 -6.35 -5.36 9.05
C VAL A 35 -7.05 -4.03 8.80
N THR A 36 -6.46 -2.93 9.24
CA THR A 36 -6.96 -1.57 8.96
C THR A 36 -6.19 -0.97 7.78
N MET A 37 -6.81 -0.02 7.06
CA MET A 37 -6.14 0.67 5.95
C MET A 37 -4.86 1.39 6.39
N LYS A 38 -4.85 2.03 7.56
CA LYS A 38 -3.64 2.64 8.14
C LYS A 38 -2.54 1.60 8.37
N GLY A 39 -2.89 0.42 8.88
CA GLY A 39 -1.98 -0.70 9.05
C GLY A 39 -1.43 -1.22 7.72
N LEU A 40 -2.30 -1.35 6.71
CA LEU A 40 -1.93 -1.78 5.37
C LEU A 40 -0.99 -0.78 4.69
N LEU A 41 -1.29 0.52 4.74
CA LEU A 41 -0.42 1.57 4.20
C LEU A 41 0.96 1.56 4.85
N SER A 42 1.01 1.38 6.17
CA SER A 42 2.27 1.26 6.91
C SER A 42 3.05 0.02 6.50
N TRP A 43 2.37 -1.10 6.27
CA TRP A 43 2.97 -2.35 5.81
C TRP A 43 3.50 -2.21 4.38
N VAL A 44 2.72 -1.64 3.46
CA VAL A 44 3.13 -1.39 2.06
C VAL A 44 4.35 -0.49 2.01
N LYS A 45 4.35 0.61 2.78
CA LYS A 45 5.50 1.52 2.90
C LYS A 45 6.78 0.80 3.36
N ALA A 46 6.66 -0.15 4.28
CA ALA A 46 7.80 -0.86 4.84
C ALA A 46 8.29 -2.04 3.98
N ASN A 47 7.40 -2.70 3.24
CA ASN A 47 7.70 -3.94 2.54
C ASN A 47 7.83 -3.79 1.02
N LEU A 48 6.97 -2.97 0.40
CA LEU A 48 6.88 -2.86 -1.06
C LEU A 48 7.55 -1.61 -1.63
N ILE A 49 7.44 -0.47 -0.93
CA ILE A 49 8.06 0.77 -1.39
C ILE A 49 9.55 0.74 -1.10
N LYS A 50 10.37 0.85 -2.16
CA LYS A 50 11.84 0.87 -2.06
C LYS A 50 12.41 2.27 -2.28
N GLU A 51 11.75 3.04 -3.14
CA GLU A 51 12.18 4.38 -3.54
C GLU A 51 11.23 5.44 -2.96
N ARG A 52 11.79 6.47 -2.34
CA ARG A 52 11.09 7.70 -1.89
C ARG A 52 9.72 7.43 -1.24
N PRO A 53 9.67 6.79 -0.06
CA PRO A 53 8.41 6.48 0.62
C PRO A 53 7.53 7.71 0.95
N GLU A 54 8.12 8.90 1.02
CA GLU A 54 7.44 10.18 1.15
C GLU A 54 6.59 10.57 -0.06
N MET A 55 6.85 9.99 -1.24
CA MET A 55 6.03 10.18 -2.44
C MET A 55 4.72 9.38 -2.37
N PHE A 56 4.68 8.32 -1.56
CA PHE A 56 3.51 7.45 -1.38
C PHE A 56 2.66 7.85 -0.16
N VAL A 57 3.30 8.04 1.00
CA VAL A 57 2.61 8.35 2.28
C VAL A 57 3.08 9.69 2.82
N LYS A 58 2.14 10.52 3.28
CA LYS A 58 2.42 11.76 4.01
C LYS A 58 1.76 11.70 5.40
N GLY A 59 2.59 11.61 6.44
CA GLY A 59 2.12 11.40 7.81
C GLY A 59 1.50 10.01 7.96
N ASP A 60 0.22 9.97 8.33
CA ASP A 60 -0.54 8.74 8.60
C ASP A 60 -1.44 8.29 7.43
N SER A 61 -1.47 9.03 6.33
CA SER A 61 -2.33 8.78 5.17
C SER A 61 -1.57 8.89 3.85
N VAL A 62 -2.20 8.49 2.75
CA VAL A 62 -1.65 8.63 1.40
C VAL A 62 -1.38 10.09 1.05
N ARG A 63 -0.39 10.32 0.20
CA ARG A 63 -0.05 11.67 -0.28
C ARG A 63 -1.25 12.27 -1.03
N PRO A 64 -1.60 13.56 -0.81
CA PRO A 64 -2.63 14.23 -1.59
C PRO A 64 -2.38 14.09 -3.09
N GLY A 65 -3.41 13.69 -3.84
CA GLY A 65 -3.32 13.36 -5.27
C GLY A 65 -3.23 11.86 -5.56
N VAL A 66 -3.08 11.01 -4.55
CA VAL A 66 -3.23 9.55 -4.68
C VAL A 66 -4.68 9.18 -4.38
N LEU A 67 -5.33 8.52 -5.34
CA LEU A 67 -6.64 7.89 -5.15
C LEU A 67 -6.43 6.44 -4.69
N VAL A 68 -7.22 5.99 -3.72
CA VAL A 68 -7.22 4.61 -3.25
C VAL A 68 -8.59 4.02 -3.56
N LEU A 69 -8.60 2.85 -4.18
CA LEU A 69 -9.81 2.09 -4.47
C LEU A 69 -9.74 0.76 -3.72
N ILE A 70 -10.85 0.35 -3.09
CA ILE A 70 -10.99 -0.96 -2.44
C ILE A 70 -12.02 -1.74 -3.23
N ASN A 71 -11.58 -2.79 -3.94
CA ASN A 71 -12.44 -3.56 -4.84
C ASN A 71 -13.17 -2.65 -5.85
N ASP A 72 -12.42 -1.76 -6.52
CA ASP A 72 -12.91 -0.80 -7.52
C ASP A 72 -13.94 0.23 -7.01
N CYS A 73 -14.07 0.38 -5.69
CA CYS A 73 -14.89 1.39 -5.04
C CYS A 73 -14.02 2.44 -4.34
N ASP A 74 -14.44 3.71 -4.40
CA ASP A 74 -13.82 4.82 -3.65
C ASP A 74 -14.08 4.76 -2.14
#